data_AF-A0A8D0L622-F1
#
_entry.id   AF-A0A8D0L622-F1
#
_cell.length_a   1.000
_cell.length_b   1.000
_cell.length_c   1.000
_cell.angle_alpha   90.00
_cell.angle_beta   90.00
_cell.angle_gamma   90.00
#
_symmetry.space_group_name_H-M   'P 1'
#
loop_
_entity.id
_entity.type
_entity.pdbx_description
1 polymer ?
#
loop_
_entity_poly.entity_id
_entity_poly.type
_entity_poly.pdbx_seq_one_letter_code
_entity_poly.pdbx_strand_id
1 'polypeptide(L)'
;GVAAGKDHDIGTTNLHIEVSDVVNILVYVGIAKGNGVISKSGVIKKFEEEDLDDPLRKRLKDSSELPAALWHIYAGKDADKIREFLQKITKEQGLEALPEHDPIRDQSWYVNKKLRQRLLEEYGVKTCTIIQFLGDAIILPAGALHQVQNFHSCIHVTEDFVSPEHLVQSFHLTQELRLSKEEINYDDKLQVKNILYHAVKEMVRALKMHENEMEDMEEN
;
A
#
# COMPACT_ATOMS: atom_id res chain seq x y z
N GLY A 1 -2.01 20.91 -11.79
CA GLY A 1 -2.03 21.58 -10.48
C GLY A 1 -2.95 20.78 -9.59
N VAL A 2 -2.52 20.42 -8.38
CA VAL A 2 -3.40 19.75 -7.41
C VAL A 2 -4.45 20.78 -6.98
N ALA A 3 -5.71 20.52 -7.33
CA ALA A 3 -6.80 21.47 -7.21
C ALA A 3 -7.17 21.69 -5.74
N ALA A 4 -7.29 22.95 -5.35
CA ALA A 4 -7.80 23.37 -4.06
C ALA A 4 -9.32 23.11 -3.99
N GLY A 5 -9.73 22.05 -3.30
CA GLY A 5 -11.14 21.72 -3.11
C GLY A 5 -11.29 20.89 -1.84
N LYS A 6 -11.73 21.53 -0.74
CA LYS A 6 -11.98 20.93 0.59
C LYS A 6 -11.18 19.63 0.84
N ASP A 7 -9.85 19.78 0.83
CA ASP A 7 -8.84 18.74 0.52
C ASP A 7 -8.73 17.51 1.45
N HIS A 8 -9.62 17.27 2.41
CA HIS A 8 -9.44 16.15 3.37
C HIS A 8 -10.09 14.83 2.92
N ASP A 9 -10.79 14.83 1.79
CA ASP A 9 -11.59 13.68 1.32
C ASP A 9 -11.06 13.04 0.04
N ILE A 10 -9.97 13.53 -0.55
CA ILE A 10 -9.43 13.05 -1.82
C ILE A 10 -8.10 12.34 -1.60
N GLY A 11 -8.04 11.06 -1.97
CA GLY A 11 -6.81 10.30 -2.09
C GLY A 11 -6.17 10.51 -3.46
N THR A 12 -4.84 10.60 -3.50
CA THR A 12 -4.10 10.43 -4.77
C THR A 12 -4.00 8.97 -5.17
N THR A 13 -4.03 8.08 -4.17
CA THR A 13 -4.21 6.65 -4.33
C THR A 13 -5.33 6.23 -3.38
N ASN A 14 -6.42 5.70 -3.94
CA ASN A 14 -7.53 5.20 -3.16
C ASN A 14 -7.15 3.91 -2.43
N LEU A 15 -7.99 3.51 -1.47
CA LEU A 15 -7.81 2.28 -0.73
C LEU A 15 -7.87 1.08 -1.67
N HIS A 16 -6.81 0.27 -1.64
CA HIS A 16 -6.73 -0.97 -2.37
C HIS A 16 -5.84 -1.96 -1.60
N ILE A 17 -5.84 -3.22 -2.06
CA ILE A 17 -5.03 -4.30 -1.51
C ILE A 17 -3.78 -4.53 -2.37
N GLU A 18 -2.65 -4.80 -1.73
CA GLU A 18 -1.42 -5.19 -2.41
C GLU A 18 -1.40 -6.69 -2.72
N VAL A 19 -1.12 -7.04 -3.97
CA VAL A 19 -1.14 -8.45 -4.43
C VAL A 19 0.19 -9.15 -4.18
N SER A 20 1.29 -8.40 -4.20
CA SER A 20 2.64 -8.86 -3.92
C SER A 20 3.26 -8.01 -2.83
N ASP A 21 4.46 -8.40 -2.38
CA ASP A 21 5.25 -7.47 -1.58
C ASP A 21 5.71 -6.33 -2.48
N VAL A 22 5.81 -5.14 -1.91
CA VAL A 22 6.12 -3.94 -2.68
C VAL A 22 6.97 -2.98 -1.86
N VAL A 23 7.89 -2.29 -2.53
CA VAL A 23 8.60 -1.14 -1.98
C VAL A 23 8.22 0.12 -2.76
N ASN A 24 7.79 1.16 -2.04
CA ASN A 24 7.45 2.47 -2.59
C ASN A 24 8.46 3.51 -2.09
N ILE A 25 9.18 4.13 -3.02
CA ILE A 25 10.21 5.13 -2.74
C ILE A 25 9.75 6.49 -3.24
N LEU A 26 9.69 7.47 -2.35
CA LEU A 26 9.43 8.86 -2.73
C LEU A 26 10.71 9.51 -3.24
N VAL A 27 10.83 9.65 -4.57
CA VAL A 27 12.06 10.11 -5.24
C VAL A 27 12.07 11.60 -5.55
N TYR A 28 10.89 12.25 -5.53
CA TYR A 28 10.80 13.69 -5.79
C TYR A 28 9.61 14.32 -5.10
N VAL A 29 9.81 15.53 -4.57
CA VAL A 29 8.78 16.38 -3.97
C VAL A 29 8.82 17.78 -4.58
N GLY A 30 7.75 18.15 -5.28
CA GLY A 30 7.53 19.45 -5.88
C GLY A 30 6.59 20.32 -5.04
N ILE A 31 7.11 21.43 -4.51
CA ILE A 31 6.31 22.41 -3.78
C ILE A 31 5.57 23.30 -4.78
N ALA A 32 4.25 23.14 -4.87
CA ALA A 32 3.41 23.97 -5.71
C ALA A 32 3.43 25.45 -5.25
N LYS A 33 3.44 26.37 -6.21
CA LYS A 33 3.41 27.83 -5.99
C LYS A 33 2.30 28.46 -6.82
N GLY A 34 1.59 29.44 -6.27
CA GLY A 34 0.52 30.17 -6.95
C GLY A 34 -0.63 30.54 -6.03
N ASN A 35 -1.61 31.28 -6.55
CA ASN A 35 -2.77 31.72 -5.78
C ASN A 35 -3.64 30.52 -5.38
N GLY A 36 -3.97 30.43 -4.08
CA GLY A 36 -4.85 29.39 -3.52
C GLY A 36 -4.15 28.09 -3.11
N VAL A 37 -2.85 27.95 -3.35
CA VAL A 37 -2.07 26.77 -2.92
C VAL A 37 -1.64 26.92 -1.46
N ILE A 38 -1.77 25.85 -0.69
CA ILE A 38 -1.34 25.79 0.71
C ILE A 38 0.18 25.98 0.78
N SER A 39 0.64 26.89 1.64
CA SER A 39 2.07 27.12 1.85
C SER A 39 2.75 25.90 2.48
N LYS A 40 4.08 25.79 2.38
CA LYS A 40 4.87 24.74 3.05
C LYS A 40 4.51 24.64 4.55
N SER A 41 4.39 25.79 5.23
CA SER A 41 3.99 25.82 6.64
C SER A 41 2.55 25.36 6.87
N GLY A 42 1.63 25.68 5.95
CA GLY A 42 0.25 25.19 6.02
C GLY A 42 0.14 23.68 5.85
N VAL A 43 0.96 23.08 4.97
CA VAL A 43 1.02 21.63 4.79
C VAL A 43 1.55 20.95 6.06
N ILE A 44 2.62 21.47 6.66
CA ILE A 44 3.14 20.95 7.94
C ILE A 44 2.05 20.97 9.02
N LYS A 45 1.30 22.08 9.15
CA LYS A 45 0.17 22.15 10.10
C LYS A 45 -0.89 21.08 9.84
N LYS A 46 -1.22 20.81 8.58
CA LYS A 46 -2.17 19.73 8.23
C LYS A 46 -1.64 18.35 8.66
N PHE A 47 -0.35 18.09 8.51
CA PHE A 47 0.25 16.87 9.03
C PHE A 47 0.19 16.81 10.57
N GLU A 48 0.44 17.92 11.27
CA GLU A 48 0.36 17.98 12.74
C GLU A 48 -1.03 17.67 13.31
N GLU A 49 -2.09 17.87 12.52
CA GLU A 49 -3.48 17.55 12.87
C GLU A 49 -3.81 16.04 12.80
N GLU A 50 -2.94 15.23 12.21
CA GLU A 50 -3.08 13.78 12.18
C GLU A 50 -2.62 13.14 13.51
N ASP A 51 -3.09 11.91 13.73
CA ASP A 51 -2.68 11.11 14.89
C ASP A 51 -1.31 10.50 14.62
N LEU A 52 -0.27 11.31 14.86
CA LEU A 52 1.13 10.96 14.67
C LEU A 52 1.77 10.50 15.98
N ASP A 53 2.62 9.49 15.88
CA ASP A 53 3.48 9.06 16.98
C ASP A 53 4.62 10.07 17.26
N ASP A 54 5.24 9.96 18.44
CA ASP A 54 6.30 10.90 18.86
C ASP A 54 7.51 10.93 17.90
N PRO A 55 8.01 9.79 17.38
CA PRO A 55 9.08 9.80 16.39
C PRO A 55 8.72 10.57 15.11
N LEU A 56 7.51 10.40 14.58
CA LEU A 56 7.06 11.07 13.36
C LEU A 56 6.86 12.57 13.61
N ARG A 57 6.33 12.96 14.78
CA ARG A 57 6.27 14.38 15.21
C ARG A 57 7.64 15.02 15.31
N LYS A 58 8.66 14.26 15.75
CA LYS A 58 10.04 14.74 15.80
C LYS A 58 10.63 14.95 14.40
N ARG A 59 10.46 13.98 13.49
CA ARG A 59 10.90 14.11 12.08
C ARG A 59 10.20 15.27 11.38
N LEU A 60 8.90 15.47 11.62
CA LEU A 60 8.13 16.56 11.01
C LEU A 60 8.64 17.96 11.40
N LYS A 61 9.28 18.09 12.57
CA LYS A 61 9.89 19.35 13.04
C LYS A 61 11.31 19.56 12.51
N ASP A 62 11.92 18.54 11.91
CA ASP A 62 13.24 18.67 11.31
C ASP A 62 13.13 19.47 10.00
N SER A 63 13.81 20.61 9.94
CA SER A 63 13.79 21.49 8.76
C SER A 63 14.48 20.90 7.53
N SER A 64 15.34 19.89 7.70
CA SER A 64 16.04 19.19 6.62
C SER A 64 15.16 18.14 5.94
N GLU A 65 14.13 17.68 6.63
CA GLU A 65 13.16 16.70 6.14
C GLU A 65 12.10 17.37 5.25
N LEU A 66 11.62 16.64 4.24
CA LEU A 66 10.62 17.14 3.30
C LEU A 66 9.39 16.21 3.26
N PRO A 67 8.40 16.43 4.14
CA PRO A 67 7.17 15.62 4.16
C PRO A 67 6.32 15.92 2.93
N ALA A 68 5.72 14.88 2.33
CA ALA A 68 4.97 15.08 1.08
C ALA A 68 3.68 14.27 0.96
N ALA A 69 3.65 13.05 1.50
CA ALA A 69 2.50 12.15 1.37
C ALA A 69 2.06 11.59 2.72
N LEU A 70 0.75 11.49 2.92
CA LEU A 70 0.11 10.84 4.06
C LEU A 70 -0.39 9.46 3.65
N TRP A 71 0.06 8.44 4.36
CA TRP A 71 -0.29 7.05 4.17
C TRP A 71 -1.16 6.57 5.32
N HIS A 72 -2.20 5.83 4.96
CA HIS A 72 -2.98 5.06 5.92
C HIS A 72 -2.92 3.59 5.50
N ILE A 73 -2.41 2.75 6.40
CA ILE A 73 -2.14 1.34 6.14
C ILE A 73 -2.95 0.50 7.11
N TYR A 74 -3.50 -0.59 6.60
CA TYR A 74 -4.34 -1.54 7.33
C TYR A 74 -3.80 -2.95 7.17
N ALA A 75 -3.95 -3.75 8.22
CA ALA A 75 -3.53 -5.15 8.21
C ALA A 75 -4.43 -5.98 7.29
N GLY A 76 -3.84 -6.90 6.51
CA GLY A 76 -4.61 -7.74 5.58
C GLY A 76 -5.70 -8.58 6.25
N LYS A 77 -5.51 -9.00 7.50
CA LYS A 77 -6.52 -9.71 8.29
C LYS A 77 -7.82 -8.93 8.54
N ASP A 78 -7.79 -7.61 8.41
CA ASP A 78 -8.94 -6.74 8.61
C ASP A 78 -9.65 -6.37 7.29
N ALA A 79 -9.20 -6.92 6.15
CA ALA A 79 -9.77 -6.66 4.83
C ALA A 79 -11.29 -6.87 4.78
N ASP A 80 -11.78 -7.99 5.32
CA ASP A 80 -13.22 -8.32 5.29
C ASP A 80 -14.05 -7.33 6.08
N LYS A 81 -13.57 -6.91 7.26
CA LYS A 81 -14.23 -5.89 8.08
C LYS A 81 -14.28 -4.54 7.38
N ILE A 82 -13.18 -4.16 6.72
CA ILE A 82 -13.12 -2.91 5.94
C ILE A 82 -14.11 -2.99 4.78
N ARG A 83 -14.21 -4.13 4.08
CA ARG A 83 -15.16 -4.35 3.00
C ARG A 83 -16.60 -4.18 3.50
N GLU A 84 -16.96 -4.85 4.57
CA GLU A 84 -18.29 -4.75 5.19
C GLU A 84 -18.61 -3.32 5.61
N PHE A 85 -17.65 -2.65 6.25
CA PHE A 85 -17.79 -1.25 6.64
C PHE A 85 -18.07 -0.36 5.42
N LEU A 86 -17.27 -0.45 4.36
CA LEU A 86 -17.47 0.38 3.17
C LEU A 86 -18.79 0.08 2.48
N GLN A 87 -19.20 -1.19 2.39
CA GLN A 87 -20.52 -1.56 1.86
C GLN A 87 -21.67 -0.97 2.70
N LYS A 88 -21.52 -0.92 4.03
CA LYS A 88 -22.47 -0.24 4.92
C LYS A 88 -22.52 1.25 4.61
N ILE A 89 -21.38 1.93 4.45
CA ILE A 89 -21.32 3.35 4.11
C ILE A 89 -21.97 3.63 2.74
N THR A 90 -21.73 2.78 1.73
CA THR A 90 -22.37 2.90 0.41
C THR A 90 -23.90 2.87 0.53
N LYS A 91 -24.44 1.95 1.34
CA LYS A 91 -25.89 1.86 1.61
C LYS A 91 -26.42 3.08 2.35
N GLU A 92 -25.69 3.59 3.35
CA GLU A 92 -26.05 4.81 4.08
C GLU A 92 -26.11 6.05 3.17
N GLN A 93 -25.28 6.09 2.13
CA GLN A 93 -25.26 7.19 1.15
C GLN A 93 -26.32 7.06 0.04
N GLY A 94 -27.14 6.00 0.07
CA GLY A 94 -28.19 5.76 -0.93
C GLY A 94 -27.66 5.35 -2.30
N LEU A 95 -26.42 4.89 -2.39
CA LEU A 95 -25.85 4.35 -3.62
C LEU A 95 -26.32 2.89 -3.78
N GLU A 96 -26.93 2.56 -4.92
CA GLU A 96 -27.28 1.19 -5.26
C GLU A 96 -25.99 0.39 -5.54
N ALA A 97 -25.58 -0.43 -4.58
CA ALA A 97 -24.49 -1.38 -4.77
C ALA A 97 -25.04 -2.64 -5.44
N LEU A 98 -24.49 -3.00 -6.61
CA LEU A 98 -24.74 -4.31 -7.21
C LEU A 98 -24.28 -5.43 -6.24
N PRO A 99 -24.89 -6.62 -6.27
CA PRO A 99 -24.49 -7.75 -5.42
C PRO A 99 -23.01 -8.13 -5.53
N GLU A 100 -22.38 -7.82 -6.66
CA GLU A 100 -20.99 -8.14 -6.99
C GLU A 100 -20.01 -7.00 -6.67
N HIS A 101 -20.48 -5.89 -6.10
CA HIS A 101 -19.66 -4.70 -5.79
C HIS A 101 -18.74 -4.95 -4.59
N ASP A 102 -17.43 -4.97 -4.85
CA ASP A 102 -16.40 -5.04 -3.81
C ASP A 102 -15.65 -3.69 -3.76
N PRO A 103 -15.93 -2.84 -2.74
CA PRO A 103 -15.35 -1.50 -2.66
C PRO A 103 -13.82 -1.47 -2.56
N ILE A 104 -13.19 -2.56 -2.12
CA ILE A 104 -11.72 -2.68 -2.06
C ILE A 104 -11.17 -2.99 -3.44
N ARG A 105 -11.82 -3.91 -4.16
CA ARG A 105 -11.43 -4.28 -5.53
C ARG A 105 -11.65 -3.13 -6.50
N ASP A 106 -12.75 -2.41 -6.35
CA ASP A 106 -13.13 -1.30 -7.23
C ASP A 106 -12.27 -0.04 -6.99
N GLN A 107 -11.44 -0.03 -5.93
CA GLN A 107 -10.54 1.07 -5.56
C GLN A 107 -11.24 2.45 -5.53
N SER A 108 -12.52 2.46 -5.12
CA SER A 108 -13.40 3.61 -5.26
C SER A 108 -13.43 4.52 -4.02
N TRP A 109 -12.81 4.09 -2.93
CA TRP A 109 -12.88 4.77 -1.64
C TRP A 109 -11.55 5.37 -1.19
N TYR A 110 -11.59 6.61 -0.74
CA TYR A 110 -10.60 7.16 0.18
C TYR A 110 -11.23 7.28 1.58
N VAL A 111 -10.69 6.53 2.54
CA VAL A 111 -11.19 6.50 3.92
C VAL A 111 -10.70 7.74 4.65
N ASN A 112 -11.50 8.81 4.61
CA ASN A 112 -11.19 10.08 5.28
C ASN A 112 -11.18 9.96 6.81
N LYS A 113 -10.75 11.02 7.51
CA LYS A 113 -10.60 11.02 8.98
C LYS A 113 -11.86 10.59 9.74
N LYS A 114 -13.05 11.00 9.28
CA LYS A 114 -14.33 10.61 9.91
C LYS A 114 -14.62 9.13 9.71
N LEU A 115 -14.39 8.61 8.51
CA LEU A 115 -14.57 7.19 8.21
C LEU A 115 -13.55 6.32 8.95
N ARG A 116 -12.30 6.75 9.08
CA ARG A 116 -11.28 6.04 9.88
C ARG A 116 -11.67 5.92 11.34
N GLN A 117 -12.19 7.01 11.92
CA GLN A 117 -12.68 7.01 13.31
C GLN A 117 -13.85 6.02 13.49
N ARG A 118 -14.84 6.05 12.58
CA ARG A 118 -15.97 5.11 12.60
C ARG A 118 -15.52 3.67 12.41
N LEU A 119 -14.59 3.41 11.51
CA LEU A 119 -14.03 2.09 11.25
C LEU A 119 -13.37 1.51 12.52
N LEU A 120 -12.66 2.33 13.28
CA LEU A 120 -12.12 1.94 14.58
C LEU A 120 -13.21 1.66 15.62
N GLU A 121 -14.20 2.55 15.74
CA GLU A 121 -15.27 2.44 16.73
C GLU A 121 -16.22 1.26 16.48
N GLU A 122 -16.61 1.04 15.23
CA GLU A 122 -17.63 0.06 14.84
C GLU A 122 -17.05 -1.35 14.60
N TYR A 123 -15.82 -1.44 14.07
CA TYR A 123 -15.21 -2.71 13.67
C TYR A 123 -13.90 -3.03 14.40
N GLY A 124 -13.41 -2.12 15.25
CA GLY A 124 -12.15 -2.29 16.00
C GLY A 124 -10.90 -2.29 15.11
N VAL A 125 -11.02 -1.85 13.85
CA VAL A 125 -9.91 -1.86 12.88
C VAL A 125 -9.05 -0.62 13.09
N LYS A 126 -7.78 -0.85 13.44
CA LYS A 126 -6.81 0.23 13.66
C LYS A 126 -6.20 0.67 12.33
N THR A 127 -5.97 1.98 12.20
CA THR A 127 -5.22 2.55 11.08
C THR A 127 -3.78 2.81 11.51
N CYS A 128 -2.80 2.40 10.71
CA CYS A 128 -1.42 2.87 10.83
C CYS A 128 -1.24 4.12 9.96
N THR A 129 -0.88 5.24 10.58
CA THR A 129 -0.68 6.52 9.88
C THR A 129 0.82 6.78 9.70
N ILE A 130 1.26 7.02 8.47
CA ILE A 130 2.66 7.33 8.14
C ILE A 130 2.72 8.60 7.31
N ILE A 131 3.69 9.46 7.60
CA ILE A 131 4.09 10.55 6.70
C ILE A 131 5.33 10.09 5.97
N GLN A 132 5.27 10.08 4.64
CA GLN A 132 6.41 9.77 3.80
C GLN A 132 7.17 11.05 3.47
N PHE A 133 8.46 11.03 3.76
CA PHE A 133 9.41 12.09 3.45
C PHE A 133 10.21 11.76 2.20
N LEU A 134 10.79 12.78 1.55
CA LEU A 134 11.69 12.58 0.41
C LEU A 134 12.81 11.59 0.76
N GLY A 135 12.94 10.52 -0.03
CA GLY A 135 13.93 9.46 0.18
C GLY A 135 13.45 8.29 1.04
N ASP A 136 12.29 8.39 1.71
CA ASP A 136 11.73 7.27 2.47
C ASP A 136 11.27 6.14 1.53
N ALA A 137 11.60 4.91 1.91
CA ALA A 137 11.14 3.69 1.29
C ALA A 137 10.13 2.98 2.21
N ILE A 138 8.88 2.89 1.79
CA ILE A 138 7.81 2.18 2.50
C ILE A 138 7.71 0.78 1.90
N ILE A 139 7.87 -0.25 2.73
CA ILE A 139 7.74 -1.65 2.32
C ILE A 139 6.41 -2.18 2.85
N LEU A 140 5.58 -2.71 1.94
CA LEU A 140 4.30 -3.31 2.27
C LEU A 140 4.31 -4.81 1.92
N PRO A 141 3.82 -5.68 2.82
CA PRO A 141 3.69 -7.10 2.52
C PRO A 141 2.44 -7.37 1.66
N ALA A 142 2.45 -8.48 0.92
CA ALA A 142 1.29 -8.93 0.18
C ALA A 142 0.06 -9.08 1.10
N GLY A 143 -1.08 -8.56 0.64
CA GLY A 143 -2.35 -8.53 1.36
C GLY A 143 -2.55 -7.31 2.27
N ALA A 144 -1.53 -6.47 2.49
CA ALA A 144 -1.73 -5.19 3.17
C ALA A 144 -2.66 -4.29 2.34
N LEU A 145 -3.47 -3.47 3.02
CA LEU A 145 -4.28 -2.46 2.37
C LEU A 145 -3.72 -1.09 2.67
N HIS A 146 -3.72 -0.20 1.68
CA HIS A 146 -3.24 1.15 1.91
C HIS A 146 -3.93 2.17 1.00
N GLN A 147 -3.85 3.43 1.39
CA GLN A 147 -4.27 4.58 0.62
C GLN A 147 -3.28 5.74 0.84
N VAL A 148 -3.18 6.64 -0.14
CA VAL A 148 -2.20 7.73 -0.12
C VAL A 148 -2.88 9.05 -0.45
N GLN A 149 -2.51 10.09 0.30
CA GLN A 149 -2.88 11.47 0.01
C GLN A 149 -1.63 12.35 -0.07
N ASN A 150 -1.34 12.85 -1.27
CA ASN A 150 -0.21 13.77 -1.48
C ASN A 150 -0.60 15.21 -1.13
N PHE A 151 0.20 15.87 -0.29
CA PHE A 151 0.09 17.29 0.05
C PHE A 151 1.01 18.18 -0.80
N HIS A 152 2.02 17.57 -1.40
CA HIS A 152 2.89 18.18 -2.40
C HIS A 152 2.84 17.36 -3.69
N SER A 153 3.34 17.90 -4.81
CA SER A 153 3.50 17.09 -6.02
C SER A 153 4.56 16.02 -5.73
N CYS A 154 4.24 14.74 -5.92
CA CYS A 154 5.14 13.63 -5.60
C CYS A 154 5.44 12.80 -6.84
N ILE A 155 6.64 12.26 -6.93
CA ILE A 155 6.97 11.15 -7.84
C ILE A 155 7.42 9.98 -6.96
N HIS A 156 6.73 8.86 -7.12
CA HIS A 156 7.06 7.61 -6.45
C HIS A 156 7.62 6.63 -7.46
N VAL A 157 8.61 5.83 -7.04
CA VAL A 157 9.06 4.64 -7.74
C VAL A 157 8.62 3.45 -6.92
N THR A 158 7.91 2.53 -7.55
CA THR A 158 7.38 1.32 -6.92
C THR A 158 8.04 0.11 -7.56
N GLU A 159 8.54 -0.82 -6.75
CA GLU A 159 9.08 -2.10 -7.21
C GLU A 159 8.40 -3.25 -6.47
N ASP A 160 7.86 -4.20 -7.23
CA ASP A 160 7.20 -5.38 -6.72
C ASP A 160 8.21 -6.52 -6.51
N PHE A 161 8.06 -7.29 -5.45
CA PHE A 161 8.88 -8.46 -5.18
C PHE A 161 8.09 -9.60 -4.51
N VAL A 162 8.69 -10.78 -4.43
CA VAL A 162 8.09 -11.96 -3.79
C VAL A 162 9.00 -12.44 -2.68
N SER A 163 8.61 -12.20 -1.44
CA SER A 163 9.25 -12.80 -0.27
C SER A 163 8.69 -14.20 0.02
N PRO A 164 9.51 -15.14 0.54
CA PRO A 164 9.03 -16.43 0.99
C PRO A 164 7.90 -16.34 2.04
N GLU A 165 7.96 -15.33 2.91
CA GLU A 165 7.04 -15.10 4.03
C GLU A 165 5.60 -14.89 3.57
N HIS A 166 5.41 -14.21 2.43
CA HIS A 166 4.09 -13.85 1.92
C HIS A 166 3.75 -14.54 0.59
N LEU A 167 4.57 -15.49 0.13
CA LEU A 167 4.37 -16.20 -1.14
C LEU A 167 2.98 -16.83 -1.26
N VAL A 168 2.51 -17.50 -0.20
CA VAL A 168 1.20 -18.17 -0.21
C VAL A 168 0.06 -17.16 -0.38
N GLN A 169 0.15 -16.05 0.36
CA GLN A 169 -0.84 -14.96 0.30
C GLN A 169 -0.82 -14.30 -1.08
N SER A 170 0.36 -13.97 -1.59
CA SER A 170 0.52 -13.34 -2.91
C SER A 170 0.00 -14.23 -4.03
N PHE A 171 0.28 -15.53 -3.98
CA PHE A 171 -0.23 -16.48 -4.94
C PHE A 171 -1.77 -16.59 -4.90
N HIS A 172 -2.36 -16.62 -3.71
CA HIS A 172 -3.82 -16.65 -3.54
C HIS A 172 -4.50 -15.42 -4.14
N LEU A 173 -4.05 -14.23 -3.76
CA LEU A 173 -4.58 -12.95 -4.27
C LEU A 173 -4.43 -12.84 -5.80
N THR A 174 -3.30 -13.32 -6.33
CA THR A 174 -3.05 -13.39 -7.78
C THR A 174 -4.06 -14.29 -8.49
N GLN A 175 -4.52 -15.39 -7.86
CA GLN A 175 -5.54 -16.26 -8.46
C GLN A 175 -6.94 -15.63 -8.37
N GLU A 176 -7.28 -14.98 -7.26
CA GLU A 176 -8.58 -14.32 -7.10
C GLU A 176 -8.83 -13.25 -8.16
N LEU A 177 -7.81 -12.44 -8.47
CA LEU A 177 -7.90 -11.41 -9.52
C LEU A 177 -8.08 -12.00 -10.93
N ARG A 178 -7.50 -13.17 -11.21
CA ARG A 178 -7.68 -13.86 -12.50
C ARG A 178 -9.09 -14.45 -12.67
N LEU A 179 -9.75 -14.80 -11.56
CA LEU A 179 -11.07 -15.43 -11.59
C LEU A 179 -12.19 -14.40 -11.81
N SER A 180 -11.98 -13.13 -11.47
CA SER A 180 -12.87 -12.04 -11.87
C SER A 180 -12.69 -11.73 -13.37
N LYS A 181 -13.58 -12.30 -14.19
CA LYS A 181 -13.59 -12.31 -15.66
C LYS A 181 -13.63 -10.94 -16.38
N GLU A 182 -13.42 -9.83 -15.67
CA GLU A 182 -13.54 -8.48 -16.23
C GLU A 182 -12.18 -7.84 -16.56
N GLU A 183 -11.08 -8.30 -15.94
CA GLU A 183 -9.73 -7.90 -16.34
C GLU A 183 -9.14 -8.92 -17.33
N ILE A 184 -9.53 -8.78 -18.60
CA ILE A 184 -8.96 -9.53 -19.76
C ILE A 184 -7.44 -9.32 -19.90
N ASN A 185 -6.83 -8.47 -19.06
CA ASN A 185 -5.44 -8.03 -19.16
C ASN A 185 -4.70 -8.01 -17.80
N TYR A 186 -5.09 -8.86 -16.84
CA TYR A 186 -4.20 -9.14 -15.70
C TYR A 186 -3.04 -10.02 -16.20
N ASP A 187 -2.06 -9.36 -16.81
CA ASP A 187 -0.79 -9.98 -17.12
C ASP A 187 -0.10 -10.27 -15.77
N ASP A 188 0.30 -11.51 -15.57
CA ASP A 188 1.06 -11.94 -14.38
C ASP A 188 2.45 -11.31 -14.43
N LYS A 189 2.54 -9.99 -14.23
CA LYS A 189 3.77 -9.20 -14.42
C LYS A 189 4.90 -9.73 -13.55
N LEU A 190 4.57 -10.19 -12.35
CA LEU A 190 5.52 -10.73 -11.39
C LEU A 190 5.91 -12.17 -11.72
N GLN A 191 5.09 -12.91 -12.47
CA GLN A 191 5.32 -14.31 -12.83
C GLN A 191 5.69 -15.17 -11.61
N VAL A 192 4.86 -15.12 -10.56
CA VAL A 192 5.14 -15.80 -9.26
C VAL A 192 5.50 -17.28 -9.46
N LYS A 193 4.84 -17.95 -10.42
CA LYS A 193 5.14 -19.35 -10.78
C LYS A 193 6.55 -19.54 -11.34
N ASN A 194 7.04 -18.61 -12.17
CA ASN A 194 8.40 -18.65 -12.71
C ASN A 194 9.42 -18.39 -11.62
N ILE A 195 9.18 -17.40 -10.75
CA ILE A 195 10.04 -17.12 -9.60
C ILE A 195 10.19 -18.37 -8.73
N LEU A 196 9.07 -19.03 -8.38
CA LEU A 196 9.09 -20.25 -7.59
C LEU A 196 9.83 -21.40 -8.29
N TYR A 197 9.56 -21.60 -9.59
CA TYR A 197 10.25 -22.63 -10.38
C TYR A 197 11.77 -22.41 -10.39
N HIS A 198 12.22 -21.18 -10.65
CA HIS A 198 13.63 -20.85 -10.69
C HIS A 198 14.29 -20.94 -9.31
N ALA A 199 13.61 -20.53 -8.24
CA ALA A 199 14.09 -20.68 -6.88
C ALA A 199 14.32 -22.15 -6.50
N VAL A 200 13.36 -23.03 -6.80
CA VAL A 200 13.49 -24.48 -6.55
C VAL A 200 14.57 -25.08 -7.44
N LYS A 201 14.64 -24.69 -8.72
CA LYS A 201 15.67 -25.17 -9.65
C LYS A 201 17.08 -24.84 -9.16
N GLU A 202 17.33 -23.62 -8.72
CA GLU A 202 18.64 -23.21 -8.20
C GLU A 202 18.95 -23.88 -6.85
N MET A 203 17.95 -24.06 -5.98
CA MET A 203 18.12 -24.79 -4.72
C MET A 203 18.52 -26.26 -4.96
N VAL A 204 17.82 -26.96 -5.86
CA VAL A 204 18.17 -28.34 -6.25
C VAL A 204 19.57 -28.41 -6.87
N ARG A 205 19.94 -27.41 -7.68
CA ARG A 205 21.29 -27.32 -8.26
C ARG A 205 22.36 -27.16 -7.17
N ALA A 206 22.13 -26.26 -6.21
CA ALA A 206 23.07 -26.01 -5.12
C ALA A 206 23.26 -27.25 -4.23
N LEU A 207 22.18 -27.96 -3.89
CA LEU A 207 22.25 -29.20 -3.11
C LEU A 207 23.05 -30.29 -3.83
N LYS A 208 22.82 -30.48 -5.14
CA LYS A 208 23.57 -31.46 -5.94
C LYS A 208 25.06 -31.14 -6.03
N MET A 209 25.42 -29.85 -6.13
CA MET A 209 26.83 -29.45 -6.12
C MET A 209 27.49 -29.80 -4.77
N HIS A 210 26.78 -29.55 -3.66
CA HIS A 210 27.29 -29.88 -2.32
C HIS A 210 27.39 -31.39 -2.07
N GLU A 211 26.46 -32.20 -2.56
CA GLU A 211 26.55 -33.67 -2.49
C GLU A 211 27.81 -34.18 -3.21
N ASN A 212 28.04 -33.71 -4.44
CA ASN A 212 29.24 -34.10 -5.20
C ASN A 212 30.54 -33.65 -4.50
N GLU A 213 30.58 -32.43 -3.94
CA GLU A 213 31.74 -31.94 -3.19
C GLU A 213 32.02 -32.77 -1.92
N MET A 214 30.98 -33.29 -1.27
CA MET A 214 31.14 -34.18 -0.12
C MET A 214 31.65 -35.56 -0.54
N GLU A 215 31.13 -36.14 -1.62
CA GLU A 215 31.60 -37.41 -2.17
C GLU A 215 33.09 -37.33 -2.58
N ASP A 216 33.49 -36.24 -3.25
CA ASP A 216 34.88 -35.99 -3.65
C ASP A 216 35.84 -35.81 -2.45
N MET A 217 35.33 -35.39 -1.28
CA MET A 217 36.10 -35.30 -0.03
C MET A 217 36.18 -36.62 0.74
N GLU A 218 35.17 -37.50 0.62
CA GLU A 218 35.18 -38.82 1.25
C GLU A 218 36.03 -39.84 0.47
N GLU A 219 36.21 -39.65 -0.84
CA GLU A 219 37.05 -40.50 -1.69
C GLU A 219 38.56 -40.15 -1.68
N ASN A 220 38.96 -39.03 -1.06
CA ASN A 220 40.37 -38.58 -0.91
C ASN A 220 40.93 -38.78 0.51
#